data_AF-A0A1G2XG70-F1
#
_entry.id   AF-A0A1G2XG70-F1
#
_cell.length_a   1.000
_cell.length_b   1.000
_cell.length_c   1.000
_cell.angle_alpha   90.00
_cell.angle_beta   90.00
_cell.angle_gamma   90.00
#
_symmetry.space_group_name_H-M   'P 1'
#
loop_
_entity.id
_entity.type
_entity.pdbx_description
1 polymer ?
#
loop_
_entity_poly.entity_id
_entity_poly.type
_entity_poly.pdbx_seq_one_letter_code
_entity_poly.pdbx_strand_id
1 'polypeptide(L)'
;MKLRIFVICFLCLAVAAGLMYFGSVRLDAINAQRSEMKLVVNEPLENAPPSLAFATVALGAFRGLVVDVLWIRADQLKEDGKFFDAKQLAEWITVLQPRFAAVWDFHAWNMAYNISVAIPASRPQERWQWVKNGYELLRDKGIPKNPHNILLYRALGWIFQHKIAGITDDCHKYYKLQLYNAMNPLVGPGTQEYYKSLADAPKTLVEIERDSEVSKFLSELATADEAFAKPDEVVDEYLTLRQQPLKFSPKAFDVIDRYRQTKTLEKFDIFAKAYYLRNTWKLEPNLMVQLNEKYGPVDFDDPNKVLPLDWRLPDTHAIYWGALGLKNASEEEFSVDELNTDRIVFHSLQNLYRMGKFVIYTSRIPEKDDPCSIVERQSIFMFPDLRMFDRYDQALRAVMAKYKVKDESNMETIGNAHRNTLKRAVLLFYQAGHMKKATEIYNTLRKEYSSDKDVNLPIADYARARLIEELKDIGINDAREIITLMLQEGFYHYAVGDDDEAFSREKMAQEIYDHYQRQYTGEGVDRVELPDFNVMKYIGITGFLNDQQYPDYVRQNLLERIQVQRPQLYEQLNKQHELFMQEMQKQESQSNQQ
;
A
#
# COMPACT_ATOMS: atom_id res chain seq x y z
N MET A 1 -23.40 -63.39 44.44
CA MET A 1 -22.40 -62.66 43.59
C MET A 1 -22.97 -62.26 42.23
N LYS A 2 -23.55 -63.19 41.44
CA LYS A 2 -24.07 -62.91 40.08
C LYS A 2 -25.22 -61.87 40.01
N LEU A 3 -26.16 -61.89 40.96
CA LEU A 3 -27.29 -60.94 40.99
C LEU A 3 -26.83 -59.48 41.22
N ARG A 4 -25.83 -59.26 42.08
CA ARG A 4 -25.27 -57.91 42.32
C ARG A 4 -24.61 -57.34 41.07
N ILE A 5 -23.86 -58.15 40.33
CA ILE A 5 -23.24 -57.73 39.06
C ILE A 5 -24.32 -57.37 38.03
N PHE A 6 -25.39 -58.17 37.94
CA PHE A 6 -26.49 -57.90 37.01
C PHE A 6 -27.23 -56.60 37.33
N VAL A 7 -27.49 -56.33 38.61
CA VAL A 7 -28.12 -55.08 39.06
C VAL A 7 -27.22 -53.88 38.78
N ILE A 8 -25.90 -53.99 39.04
CA ILE A 8 -24.95 -52.91 38.73
C ILE A 8 -24.89 -52.64 37.23
N CYS A 9 -24.77 -53.67 36.38
CA CYS A 9 -24.75 -53.50 34.93
C CYS A 9 -26.06 -52.89 34.40
N PHE A 10 -27.22 -53.33 34.91
CA PHE A 10 -28.51 -52.76 34.53
C PHE A 10 -28.62 -51.29 34.95
N LEU A 11 -28.17 -50.94 36.16
CA LEU A 11 -28.18 -49.57 36.63
C LEU A 11 -27.25 -48.68 35.80
N CYS A 12 -26.04 -49.16 35.46
CA CYS A 12 -25.13 -48.46 34.56
C CYS A 12 -25.73 -48.24 33.17
N LEU A 13 -26.41 -49.25 32.60
CA LEU A 13 -27.10 -49.12 31.31
C LEU A 13 -28.27 -48.14 31.38
N ALA A 14 -29.07 -48.18 32.44
CA ALA A 14 -30.17 -47.25 32.65
C ALA A 14 -29.67 -45.81 32.82
N VAL A 15 -28.60 -45.61 33.58
CA VAL A 15 -27.94 -44.30 33.73
C VAL A 15 -27.36 -43.83 32.38
N ALA A 16 -26.68 -44.69 31.64
CA ALA A 16 -26.13 -44.34 30.32
C ALA A 16 -27.25 -43.96 29.33
N ALA A 17 -28.35 -44.73 29.30
CA ALA A 17 -29.52 -44.43 28.48
C ALA A 17 -30.18 -43.10 28.90
N GLY A 18 -30.29 -42.86 30.21
CA GLY A 18 -30.77 -41.59 30.75
C GLY A 18 -29.89 -40.41 30.32
N LEU A 19 -28.57 -40.52 30.48
CA LEU A 19 -27.62 -39.48 30.06
C LEU A 19 -27.68 -39.21 28.56
N MET A 20 -27.77 -40.25 27.71
CA MET A 20 -27.94 -40.08 26.27
C MET A 20 -29.26 -39.41 25.91
N TYR A 21 -30.36 -39.79 26.56
CA TYR A 21 -31.67 -39.17 26.35
C TYR A 21 -31.67 -37.68 26.76
N PHE A 22 -31.18 -37.37 27.96
CA PHE A 22 -31.07 -35.97 28.41
C PHE A 22 -30.12 -35.15 27.54
N GLY A 23 -29.01 -35.73 27.08
CA GLY A 23 -28.11 -35.10 26.11
C GLY A 23 -28.81 -34.80 24.79
N SER A 24 -29.57 -35.76 24.25
CA SER A 24 -30.33 -35.62 23.01
C SER A 24 -31.39 -34.52 23.10
N VAL A 25 -32.18 -34.49 24.18
CA VAL A 25 -33.22 -33.45 24.39
C VAL A 25 -32.62 -32.04 24.50
N ARG A 26 -31.38 -31.90 24.96
CA ARG A 26 -30.69 -30.60 25.07
C ARG A 26 -30.02 -30.17 23.76
N LEU A 27 -29.82 -31.09 22.81
CA LEU A 27 -29.02 -30.84 21.61
C LEU A 27 -29.64 -29.78 20.71
N ASP A 28 -30.97 -29.77 20.55
CA ASP A 28 -31.67 -28.80 19.72
C ASP A 28 -31.57 -27.38 20.27
N ALA A 29 -31.76 -27.20 21.59
CA ALA A 29 -31.60 -25.91 22.25
C ALA A 29 -30.16 -25.38 22.16
N ILE A 30 -29.17 -26.26 22.38
CA ILE A 30 -27.75 -25.92 22.22
C ILE A 30 -27.45 -25.55 20.77
N ASN A 31 -27.98 -26.29 19.79
CA ASN A 31 -27.77 -26.00 18.37
C ASN A 31 -28.46 -24.71 17.92
N ALA A 32 -29.65 -24.41 18.43
CA ALA A 32 -30.34 -23.15 18.19
C ALA A 32 -29.54 -21.97 18.74
N GLN A 33 -29.07 -22.07 19.99
CA GLN A 33 -28.19 -21.07 20.59
C GLN A 33 -26.87 -20.91 19.82
N ARG A 34 -26.27 -22.02 19.38
CA ARG A 34 -25.10 -21.99 18.50
C ARG A 34 -25.42 -21.32 17.17
N SER A 35 -26.61 -21.50 16.59
CA SER A 35 -26.98 -20.84 15.34
C SER A 35 -27.15 -19.34 15.54
N GLU A 36 -27.85 -18.93 16.60
CA GLU A 36 -28.10 -17.54 16.97
C GLU A 36 -26.80 -16.78 17.28
N MET A 37 -25.92 -17.38 18.07
CA MET A 37 -24.58 -16.86 18.34
C MET A 37 -23.62 -16.99 17.14
N LYS A 38 -24.10 -17.50 16.00
CA LYS A 38 -23.29 -17.80 14.82
C LYS A 38 -22.05 -18.62 15.20
N LEU A 39 -22.17 -19.69 15.97
CA LEU A 39 -21.13 -20.67 16.35
C LEU A 39 -21.23 -21.99 15.55
N VAL A 40 -22.21 -22.11 14.65
CA VAL A 40 -22.32 -23.25 13.73
C VAL A 40 -21.30 -23.10 12.60
N VAL A 41 -20.46 -24.12 12.40
CA VAL A 41 -19.36 -24.15 11.40
C VAL A 41 -19.74 -25.01 10.18
N ASN A 42 -20.99 -25.46 10.10
CA ASN A 42 -21.47 -26.46 9.14
C ASN A 42 -22.29 -25.83 8.02
N GLU A 43 -21.82 -24.73 7.43
CA GLU A 43 -22.27 -24.44 6.07
C GLU A 43 -21.70 -25.52 5.15
N PRO A 44 -22.50 -26.10 4.23
CA PRO A 44 -22.00 -27.02 3.23
C PRO A 44 -20.79 -26.39 2.54
N LEU A 45 -19.68 -27.12 2.45
CA LEU A 45 -18.50 -26.62 1.75
C LEU A 45 -18.86 -26.43 0.27
N GLU A 46 -19.08 -25.18 -0.16
CA GLU A 46 -19.29 -24.88 -1.58
C GLU A 46 -18.08 -25.33 -2.38
N ASN A 47 -18.32 -26.15 -3.41
CA ASN A 47 -17.31 -26.66 -4.34
C ASN A 47 -16.20 -27.55 -3.73
N ALA A 48 -16.38 -28.11 -2.53
CA ALA A 48 -15.42 -29.07 -1.99
C ALA A 48 -15.51 -30.46 -2.65
N PRO A 49 -14.38 -31.15 -2.87
CA PRO A 49 -14.38 -32.55 -3.23
C PRO A 49 -15.29 -33.35 -2.28
N PRO A 50 -16.09 -34.29 -2.79
CA PRO A 50 -16.99 -35.10 -1.96
C PRO A 50 -16.30 -35.77 -0.77
N SER A 51 -15.01 -36.12 -0.92
CA SER A 51 -14.18 -36.66 0.16
C SER A 51 -13.92 -35.67 1.30
N LEU A 52 -13.79 -34.37 1.00
CA LEU A 52 -13.54 -33.32 2.00
C LEU A 52 -14.84 -32.85 2.67
N ALA A 53 -15.94 -32.80 1.92
CA ALA A 53 -17.28 -32.57 2.45
C ALA A 53 -17.69 -33.72 3.39
N PHE A 54 -17.36 -34.96 3.03
CA PHE A 54 -17.54 -36.12 3.91
C PHE A 54 -16.65 -36.01 5.17
N ALA A 55 -15.39 -35.62 5.03
CA ALA A 55 -14.49 -35.45 6.17
C ALA A 55 -14.97 -34.36 7.16
N THR A 56 -15.64 -33.30 6.69
CA THR A 56 -16.18 -32.24 7.56
C THR A 56 -17.48 -32.63 8.25
N VAL A 57 -18.36 -33.34 7.55
CA VAL A 57 -19.69 -33.71 8.06
C VAL A 57 -19.64 -34.99 8.90
N ALA A 58 -18.83 -35.98 8.52
CA ALA A 58 -18.83 -37.30 9.15
C ALA A 58 -17.87 -37.42 10.35
N LEU A 59 -16.81 -36.61 10.41
CA LEU A 59 -15.72 -36.87 11.35
C LEU A 59 -15.71 -36.00 12.61
N GLY A 60 -16.51 -34.93 12.70
CA GLY A 60 -16.59 -34.08 13.90
C GLY A 60 -15.21 -33.68 14.45
N ALA A 61 -14.79 -34.31 15.55
CA ALA A 61 -13.50 -34.08 16.21
C ALA A 61 -12.26 -34.43 15.37
N PHE A 62 -12.34 -35.32 14.36
CA PHE A 62 -11.16 -35.66 13.53
C PHE A 62 -10.86 -34.66 12.41
N ARG A 63 -11.61 -33.56 12.28
CA ARG A 63 -11.31 -32.45 11.37
C ARG A 63 -9.88 -31.92 11.55
N GLY A 64 -9.39 -31.88 12.80
CA GLY A 64 -8.01 -31.48 13.11
C GLY A 64 -6.96 -32.38 12.47
N LEU A 65 -7.11 -33.71 12.56
CA LEU A 65 -6.16 -34.65 11.97
C LEU A 65 -6.10 -34.55 10.43
N VAL A 66 -7.26 -34.34 9.78
CA VAL A 66 -7.31 -34.12 8.33
C VAL A 66 -6.55 -32.85 7.96
N VAL A 67 -6.72 -31.78 8.74
CA VAL A 67 -5.98 -30.53 8.55
C VAL A 67 -4.48 -30.75 8.74
N ASP A 68 -4.05 -31.49 9.75
CA ASP A 68 -2.61 -31.79 9.97
C ASP A 68 -2.01 -32.55 8.78
N VAL A 69 -2.73 -33.53 8.22
CA VAL A 69 -2.30 -34.26 7.01
C VAL A 69 -2.21 -33.32 5.80
N LEU A 70 -3.17 -32.40 5.65
CA LEU A 70 -3.14 -31.40 4.58
C LEU A 70 -1.95 -30.46 4.74
N TRP A 71 -1.62 -30.04 5.96
CA TRP A 71 -0.44 -29.22 6.26
C TRP A 71 0.85 -29.92 5.84
N ILE A 72 1.06 -31.18 6.27
CA ILE A 72 2.24 -31.98 5.92
C ILE A 72 2.38 -32.07 4.39
N ARG A 73 1.27 -32.35 3.69
CA ARG A 73 1.28 -32.47 2.23
C ARG A 73 1.52 -31.13 1.53
N ALA A 74 0.91 -30.05 2.01
CA ALA A 74 1.10 -28.71 1.44
C ALA A 74 2.56 -28.26 1.57
N ASP A 75 3.19 -28.56 2.71
CA ASP A 75 4.59 -28.23 2.95
C ASP A 75 5.52 -29.03 2.03
N GLN A 76 5.31 -30.34 1.90
CA GLN A 76 6.07 -31.18 0.94
C GLN A 76 5.94 -30.66 -0.50
N LEU A 77 4.72 -30.32 -0.95
CA LEU A 77 4.50 -29.79 -2.30
C LEU A 77 5.22 -28.45 -2.51
N LYS A 78 5.29 -27.60 -1.47
CA LYS A 78 6.04 -26.34 -1.52
C LYS A 78 7.54 -26.61 -1.63
N GLU A 79 8.09 -27.55 -0.85
CA GLU A 79 9.50 -27.95 -0.96
C GLU A 79 9.84 -28.53 -2.34
N ASP A 80 8.92 -29.29 -2.93
CA ASP A 80 9.03 -29.83 -4.29
C ASP A 80 8.88 -28.77 -5.40
N GLY A 81 8.61 -27.49 -5.06
CA GLY A 81 8.37 -26.41 -6.01
C GLY A 81 6.99 -26.42 -6.69
N LYS A 82 6.06 -27.28 -6.26
CA LYS A 82 4.69 -27.42 -6.78
C LYS A 82 3.76 -26.40 -6.11
N PHE A 83 4.06 -25.13 -6.27
CA PHE A 83 3.39 -24.04 -5.53
C PHE A 83 1.88 -23.94 -5.77
N PHE A 84 1.40 -24.23 -6.99
CA PHE A 84 -0.03 -24.21 -7.29
C PHE A 84 -0.80 -25.31 -6.56
N ASP A 85 -0.25 -26.51 -6.46
CA ASP A 85 -0.86 -27.62 -5.73
C ASP A 85 -0.81 -27.36 -4.22
N ALA A 86 0.31 -26.81 -3.72
CA ALA A 86 0.44 -26.39 -2.32
C ALA A 86 -0.62 -25.32 -1.97
N LYS A 87 -0.86 -24.36 -2.88
CA LYS A 87 -1.91 -23.33 -2.72
C LYS A 87 -3.31 -23.95 -2.65
N GLN A 88 -3.63 -24.93 -3.49
CA GLN A 88 -4.94 -25.60 -3.43
C GLN A 88 -5.15 -26.28 -2.07
N LEU A 89 -4.14 -26.95 -1.52
CA LEU A 89 -4.23 -27.53 -0.18
C LEU A 89 -4.38 -26.47 0.92
N ALA A 90 -3.66 -25.35 0.80
CA ALA A 90 -3.85 -24.20 1.69
C ALA A 90 -5.28 -23.65 1.66
N GLU A 91 -5.89 -23.56 0.48
CA GLU A 91 -7.30 -23.15 0.35
C GLU A 91 -8.22 -24.13 1.09
N TRP A 92 -8.01 -25.44 0.96
CA TRP A 92 -8.77 -26.44 1.74
C TRP A 92 -8.57 -26.25 3.24
N ILE A 93 -7.35 -26.01 3.70
CA ILE A 93 -7.06 -25.77 5.12
C ILE A 93 -7.83 -24.54 5.63
N THR A 94 -7.84 -23.43 4.88
CA THR A 94 -8.57 -22.22 5.29
C THR A 94 -10.09 -22.45 5.35
N VAL A 95 -10.64 -23.21 4.40
CA VAL A 95 -12.05 -23.64 4.39
C VAL A 95 -12.35 -24.57 5.58
N LEU A 96 -11.39 -25.42 5.94
CA LEU A 96 -11.46 -26.28 7.10
C LEU A 96 -11.17 -25.57 8.43
N GLN A 97 -10.65 -24.34 8.46
CA GLN A 97 -10.42 -23.60 9.71
C GLN A 97 -10.77 -22.11 9.57
N PRO A 98 -12.02 -21.77 9.19
CA PRO A 98 -12.34 -20.43 8.71
C PRO A 98 -12.26 -19.36 9.81
N ARG A 99 -12.37 -19.75 11.08
CA ARG A 99 -12.31 -18.86 12.25
C ARG A 99 -10.95 -18.80 12.94
N PHE A 100 -9.95 -19.49 12.40
CA PHE A 100 -8.63 -19.47 12.97
C PHE A 100 -7.74 -18.51 12.18
N ALA A 101 -7.70 -17.25 12.63
CA ALA A 101 -6.99 -16.16 11.95
C ALA A 101 -5.53 -16.52 11.58
N ALA A 102 -4.82 -17.23 12.46
CA ALA A 102 -3.43 -17.63 12.23
C ALA A 102 -3.24 -18.48 10.95
N VAL A 103 -4.24 -19.26 10.54
CA VAL A 103 -4.19 -20.05 9.30
C VAL A 103 -4.21 -19.14 8.06
N TRP A 104 -5.07 -18.12 8.08
CA TRP A 104 -5.16 -17.14 7.01
C TRP A 104 -3.88 -16.31 6.91
N ASP A 105 -3.38 -15.83 8.05
CA ASP A 105 -2.12 -15.10 8.14
C ASP A 105 -0.94 -15.92 7.61
N PHE A 106 -0.79 -17.16 8.09
CA PHE A 106 0.28 -18.04 7.64
C PHE A 106 0.26 -18.25 6.12
N HIS A 107 -0.89 -18.58 5.53
CA HIS A 107 -0.95 -18.85 4.10
C HIS A 107 -0.76 -17.59 3.26
N ALA A 108 -1.26 -16.45 3.71
CA ALA A 108 -1.01 -15.16 3.07
C ALA A 108 0.47 -14.80 3.11
N TRP A 109 1.11 -14.95 4.28
CA TRP A 109 2.54 -14.75 4.45
C TRP A 109 3.35 -15.71 3.57
N ASN A 110 3.00 -17.00 3.56
CA ASN A 110 3.71 -18.00 2.77
C ASN A 110 3.66 -17.68 1.26
N MET A 111 2.52 -17.20 0.74
CA MET A 111 2.44 -16.73 -0.64
C MET A 111 3.26 -15.45 -0.86
N ALA A 112 3.06 -14.43 -0.01
CA ALA A 112 3.68 -13.13 -0.20
C ALA A 112 5.18 -13.10 0.07
N TYR A 113 5.72 -13.96 0.94
CA TYR A 113 7.13 -13.94 1.36
C TYR A 113 7.93 -15.17 0.95
N ASN A 114 7.38 -16.38 1.05
CA ASN A 114 8.17 -17.59 0.80
C ASN A 114 8.08 -18.01 -0.67
N ILE A 115 6.88 -18.22 -1.19
CA ILE A 115 6.67 -18.66 -2.57
C ILE A 115 7.11 -17.56 -3.55
N SER A 116 6.73 -16.30 -3.31
CA SER A 116 7.13 -15.21 -4.21
C SER A 116 8.64 -15.06 -4.31
N VAL A 117 9.40 -15.26 -3.22
CA VAL A 117 10.87 -15.16 -3.24
C VAL A 117 11.53 -16.38 -3.89
N ALA A 118 10.91 -17.56 -3.81
CA ALA A 118 11.38 -18.76 -4.49
C ALA A 118 11.31 -18.64 -6.03
N ILE A 119 10.41 -17.81 -6.57
CA ILE A 119 10.38 -17.47 -7.99
C ILE A 119 11.58 -16.56 -8.31
N PRO A 120 12.32 -16.74 -9.42
CA PRO A 120 13.44 -15.86 -9.78
C PRO A 120 13.03 -14.38 -9.95
N ALA A 121 13.90 -13.45 -9.54
CA ALA A 121 13.66 -12.01 -9.69
C ALA A 121 13.55 -11.54 -11.17
N SER A 122 14.04 -12.35 -12.12
CA SER A 122 13.84 -12.13 -13.56
C SER A 122 12.39 -12.35 -14.03
N ARG A 123 11.51 -12.87 -13.15
CA ARG A 123 10.08 -13.11 -13.40
C ARG A 123 9.22 -12.28 -12.42
N PRO A 124 9.36 -10.94 -12.41
CA PRO A 124 8.69 -10.08 -11.42
C PRO A 124 7.16 -10.13 -11.50
N GLN A 125 6.60 -10.38 -12.69
CA GLN A 125 5.16 -10.56 -12.93
C GLN A 125 4.60 -11.71 -12.08
N GLU A 126 5.27 -12.85 -12.09
CA GLU A 126 4.84 -14.04 -11.34
C GLU A 126 5.00 -13.85 -9.84
N ARG A 127 6.10 -13.20 -9.41
CA ARG A 127 6.25 -12.83 -8.00
C ARG A 127 5.09 -11.93 -7.54
N TRP A 128 4.74 -10.93 -8.34
CA TRP A 128 3.65 -10.01 -8.03
C TRP A 128 2.31 -10.74 -7.88
N GLN A 129 2.01 -11.73 -8.72
CA GLN A 129 0.80 -12.52 -8.57
C GLN A 129 0.74 -13.26 -7.22
N TRP A 130 1.86 -13.79 -6.72
CA TRP A 130 1.90 -14.39 -5.39
C TRP A 130 1.75 -13.39 -4.25
N VAL A 131 2.36 -12.20 -4.37
CA VAL A 131 2.15 -11.10 -3.41
C VAL A 131 0.69 -10.66 -3.39
N LYS A 132 0.07 -10.53 -4.57
CA LYS A 132 -1.35 -10.23 -4.76
C LYS A 132 -2.24 -11.29 -4.13
N ASN A 133 -2.04 -12.56 -4.46
CA ASN A 133 -2.76 -13.67 -3.84
C ASN A 133 -2.66 -13.64 -2.30
N GLY A 134 -1.51 -13.25 -1.75
CA GLY A 134 -1.30 -13.07 -0.31
C GLY A 134 -2.23 -12.03 0.32
N TYR A 135 -2.20 -10.80 -0.18
CA TYR A 135 -3.05 -9.74 0.39
C TYR A 135 -4.54 -9.95 0.08
N GLU A 136 -4.89 -10.52 -1.08
CA GLU A 136 -6.29 -10.82 -1.44
C GLU A 136 -6.87 -11.96 -0.59
N LEU A 137 -6.06 -12.96 -0.21
CA LEU A 137 -6.49 -14.00 0.72
C LEU A 137 -6.95 -13.40 2.06
N LEU A 138 -6.18 -12.45 2.61
CA LEU A 138 -6.53 -11.76 3.85
C LEU A 138 -7.74 -10.84 3.65
N ARG A 139 -7.68 -9.97 2.64
CA ARG A 139 -8.66 -8.92 2.36
C ARG A 139 -10.04 -9.50 2.02
N ASP A 140 -10.09 -10.48 1.13
CA ASP A 140 -11.33 -10.93 0.50
C ASP A 140 -11.93 -12.16 1.18
N LYS A 141 -11.12 -12.94 1.92
CA LYS A 141 -11.58 -14.20 2.56
C LYS A 141 -11.35 -14.22 4.06
N GLY A 142 -10.13 -13.94 4.52
CA GLY A 142 -9.75 -14.04 5.93
C GLY A 142 -10.49 -13.05 6.83
N ILE A 143 -10.40 -11.75 6.53
CA ILE A 143 -11.02 -10.67 7.29
C ILE A 143 -12.55 -10.81 7.33
N PRO A 144 -13.28 -11.07 6.22
CA PRO A 144 -14.72 -11.29 6.27
C PRO A 144 -15.16 -12.42 7.20
N LYS A 145 -14.35 -13.47 7.36
CA LYS A 145 -14.62 -14.58 8.28
C LYS A 145 -14.16 -14.31 9.72
N ASN A 146 -13.30 -13.31 9.94
CA ASN A 146 -12.71 -12.94 11.24
C ASN A 146 -12.68 -11.41 11.43
N PRO A 147 -13.82 -10.70 11.36
CA PRO A 147 -13.85 -9.24 11.21
C PRO A 147 -13.35 -8.45 12.44
N HIS A 148 -13.30 -9.08 13.61
CA HIS A 148 -12.81 -8.47 14.85
C HIS A 148 -11.39 -8.88 15.21
N ASN A 149 -10.73 -9.70 14.37
CA ASN A 149 -9.38 -10.17 14.64
C ASN A 149 -8.35 -9.21 14.04
N ILE A 150 -7.75 -8.39 14.90
CA ILE A 150 -6.78 -7.36 14.51
C ILE A 150 -5.53 -7.91 13.81
N LEU A 151 -5.15 -9.18 14.07
CA LEU A 151 -4.00 -9.82 13.43
C LEU A 151 -4.10 -9.78 11.91
N LEU A 152 -5.27 -10.06 11.34
CA LEU A 152 -5.44 -10.12 9.89
C LEU A 152 -5.31 -8.75 9.23
N TYR A 153 -5.82 -7.71 9.89
CA TYR A 153 -5.66 -6.33 9.44
C TYR A 153 -4.20 -5.88 9.52
N ARG A 154 -3.51 -6.24 10.60
CA ARG A 154 -2.08 -5.99 10.78
C ARG A 154 -1.24 -6.70 9.71
N ALA A 155 -1.49 -7.98 9.47
CA ALA A 155 -0.79 -8.77 8.46
C ALA A 155 -0.99 -8.19 7.05
N LEU A 156 -2.23 -7.79 6.73
CA LEU A 156 -2.54 -7.12 5.47
C LEU A 156 -1.79 -5.79 5.33
N GLY A 157 -1.82 -4.95 6.38
CA GLY A 157 -1.07 -3.70 6.41
C GLY A 157 0.45 -3.92 6.30
N TRP A 158 0.98 -4.99 6.91
CA TRP A 158 2.39 -5.36 6.81
C TRP A 158 2.80 -5.79 5.40
N ILE A 159 1.96 -6.51 4.65
CA ILE A 159 2.24 -6.83 3.24
C ILE A 159 2.38 -5.52 2.44
N PHE A 160 1.45 -4.57 2.60
CA PHE A 160 1.54 -3.29 1.90
C PHE A 160 2.78 -2.48 2.31
N GLN A 161 3.02 -2.30 3.61
CA GLN A 161 4.14 -1.52 4.13
C GLN A 161 5.50 -2.17 3.84
N HIS A 162 5.69 -3.42 4.25
CA HIS A 162 7.00 -4.06 4.24
C HIS A 162 7.32 -4.72 2.90
N LYS A 163 6.39 -5.51 2.34
CA LYS A 163 6.65 -6.26 1.10
C LYS A 163 6.55 -5.37 -0.14
N ILE A 164 5.56 -4.49 -0.21
CA ILE A 164 5.33 -3.63 -1.39
C ILE A 164 6.08 -2.31 -1.24
N ALA A 165 5.88 -1.54 -0.15
CA ALA A 165 6.53 -0.25 0.04
C ALA A 165 8.02 -0.34 0.41
N GLY A 166 8.43 -1.43 1.07
CA GLY A 166 9.82 -1.66 1.47
C GLY A 166 10.80 -1.79 0.29
N ILE A 167 12.05 -2.08 0.65
CA ILE A 167 13.19 -2.20 -0.28
C ILE A 167 13.90 -3.54 -0.17
N THR A 168 13.39 -4.44 0.69
CA THR A 168 14.05 -5.72 0.98
C THR A 168 13.87 -6.75 -0.13
N ASP A 169 12.81 -6.62 -0.93
CA ASP A 169 12.55 -7.53 -2.06
C ASP A 169 13.17 -7.01 -3.36
N ASP A 170 13.81 -7.90 -4.13
CA ASP A 170 14.46 -7.54 -5.40
C ASP A 170 13.50 -6.97 -6.46
N CYS A 171 12.21 -7.30 -6.37
CA CYS A 171 11.17 -6.83 -7.28
C CYS A 171 10.31 -5.71 -6.68
N HIS A 172 10.70 -5.08 -5.57
CA HIS A 172 9.88 -4.09 -4.88
C HIS A 172 9.48 -2.90 -5.79
N LYS A 173 10.37 -2.45 -6.70
CA LYS A 173 10.10 -1.35 -7.65
C LYS A 173 8.94 -1.75 -8.57
N TYR A 174 8.94 -3.00 -9.03
CA TYR A 174 7.86 -3.55 -9.85
C TYR A 174 6.54 -3.59 -9.08
N TYR A 175 6.52 -4.05 -7.83
CA TYR A 175 5.29 -4.09 -7.03
C TYR A 175 4.66 -2.70 -6.82
N LYS A 176 5.49 -1.69 -6.54
CA LYS A 176 5.08 -0.29 -6.42
C LYS A 176 4.46 0.21 -7.72
N LEU A 177 5.09 -0.08 -8.86
CA LEU A 177 4.58 0.30 -10.19
C LEU A 177 3.25 -0.39 -10.51
N GLN A 178 3.10 -1.68 -10.18
CA GLN A 178 1.84 -2.40 -10.39
C GLN A 178 0.70 -1.83 -9.53
N LEU A 179 0.98 -1.50 -8.25
CA LEU A 179 -0.01 -0.85 -7.41
C LEU A 179 -0.37 0.54 -7.93
N TYR A 180 0.61 1.34 -8.35
CA TYR A 180 0.38 2.64 -8.96
C TYR A 180 -0.53 2.50 -10.19
N ASN A 181 -0.20 1.61 -11.13
CA ASN A 181 -0.97 1.44 -12.37
C ASN A 181 -2.41 1.00 -12.08
N ALA A 182 -2.61 0.15 -11.08
CA ALA A 182 -3.93 -0.34 -10.72
C ALA A 182 -4.78 0.70 -9.95
N MET A 183 -4.16 1.63 -9.23
CA MET A 183 -4.85 2.68 -8.47
C MET A 183 -5.02 3.99 -9.24
N ASN A 184 -4.07 4.35 -10.12
CA ASN A 184 -4.04 5.64 -10.81
C ASN A 184 -5.32 5.98 -11.59
N PRO A 185 -6.00 5.04 -12.29
CA PRO A 185 -7.27 5.32 -12.96
C PRO A 185 -8.43 5.61 -12.01
N LEU A 186 -8.35 5.11 -10.78
CA LEU A 186 -9.41 5.14 -9.78
C LEU A 186 -9.35 6.38 -8.88
N VAL A 187 -8.18 6.99 -8.77
CA VAL A 187 -7.97 8.23 -8.03
C VAL A 187 -8.08 9.40 -9.00
N GLY A 188 -8.73 10.47 -8.56
CA GLY A 188 -8.93 11.67 -9.39
C GLY A 188 -8.06 12.82 -8.91
N PRO A 189 -8.48 14.08 -9.13
CA PRO A 189 -7.74 15.22 -8.62
C PRO A 189 -7.50 15.07 -7.11
N GLY A 190 -6.28 15.40 -6.67
CA GLY A 190 -5.86 15.29 -5.27
C GLY A 190 -6.51 16.34 -4.36
N THR A 191 -7.83 16.48 -4.39
CA THR A 191 -8.63 17.42 -3.60
C THR A 191 -9.58 16.67 -2.66
N GLN A 192 -9.90 17.26 -1.51
CA GLN A 192 -10.81 16.62 -0.54
C GLN A 192 -12.23 16.50 -1.09
N GLU A 193 -12.67 17.49 -1.88
CA GLU A 193 -13.97 17.53 -2.53
C GLU A 193 -14.17 16.33 -3.46
N TYR A 194 -13.11 15.90 -4.15
CA TYR A 194 -13.15 14.72 -5.01
C TYR A 194 -13.35 13.43 -4.21
N TYR A 195 -12.63 13.25 -3.11
CA TYR A 195 -12.83 12.06 -2.27
C TYR A 195 -14.20 12.06 -1.57
N LYS A 196 -14.74 13.25 -1.24
CA LYS A 196 -16.11 13.40 -0.74
C LYS A 196 -17.14 12.99 -1.81
N SER A 197 -16.93 13.36 -3.08
CA SER A 197 -17.85 12.91 -4.14
C SER A 197 -17.80 11.39 -4.37
N LEU A 198 -16.64 10.74 -4.22
CA LEU A 198 -16.55 9.27 -4.19
C LEU A 198 -17.32 8.66 -3.02
N ALA A 199 -17.26 9.28 -1.84
CA ALA A 199 -18.01 8.86 -0.65
C ALA A 199 -19.52 8.98 -0.82
N ASP A 200 -19.98 10.08 -1.42
CA ASP A 200 -21.39 10.39 -1.65
C ASP A 200 -21.98 9.62 -2.86
N ALA A 201 -21.13 9.01 -3.69
CA ALA A 201 -21.57 8.25 -4.85
C ALA A 201 -22.47 7.07 -4.45
N PRO A 202 -23.51 6.76 -5.25
CA PRO A 202 -24.36 5.58 -5.04
C PRO A 202 -23.54 4.29 -4.85
N LYS A 203 -24.09 3.32 -4.11
CA LYS A 203 -23.36 2.09 -3.77
C LYS A 203 -23.59 0.97 -4.77
N THR A 204 -24.73 0.97 -5.46
CA THR A 204 -25.12 -0.09 -6.39
C THR A 204 -25.49 0.48 -7.75
N LEU A 205 -25.38 -0.35 -8.79
CA LEU A 205 -25.78 0.02 -10.15
C LEU A 205 -27.27 0.40 -10.21
N VAL A 206 -28.11 -0.36 -9.50
CA VAL A 206 -29.56 -0.10 -9.37
C VAL A 206 -29.86 1.28 -8.79
N GLU A 207 -29.05 1.77 -7.85
CA GLU A 207 -29.25 3.11 -7.26
C GLU A 207 -28.92 4.22 -8.26
N ILE A 208 -27.85 4.08 -9.03
CA ILE A 208 -27.45 5.14 -9.98
C ILE A 208 -28.32 5.14 -11.25
N GLU A 209 -28.82 3.98 -11.69
CA GLU A 209 -29.73 3.85 -12.83
C GLU A 209 -31.12 4.47 -12.59
N ARG A 210 -31.47 4.82 -11.35
CA ARG A 210 -32.66 5.62 -11.07
C ARG A 210 -32.60 7.03 -11.68
N ASP A 211 -31.40 7.49 -12.00
CA ASP A 211 -31.20 8.70 -12.80
C ASP A 211 -31.46 8.39 -14.27
N SER A 212 -32.47 9.03 -14.86
CA SER A 212 -32.89 8.77 -16.24
C SER A 212 -31.81 9.06 -17.27
N GLU A 213 -30.94 10.06 -17.02
CA GLU A 213 -29.86 10.38 -17.95
C GLU A 213 -28.73 9.36 -17.87
N VAL A 214 -28.44 8.83 -16.67
CA VAL A 214 -27.46 7.74 -16.52
C VAL A 214 -28.00 6.45 -17.15
N SER A 215 -29.26 6.10 -16.91
CA SER A 215 -29.90 4.92 -17.51
C SER A 215 -29.87 4.99 -19.04
N LYS A 216 -30.16 6.17 -19.61
CA LYS A 216 -30.05 6.41 -21.05
C LYS A 216 -28.62 6.24 -21.56
N PHE A 217 -27.64 6.82 -20.87
CA PHE A 217 -26.23 6.67 -21.21
C PHE A 217 -25.78 5.21 -21.25
N LEU A 218 -26.13 4.41 -20.22
CA LEU A 218 -25.79 2.99 -20.17
C LEU A 218 -26.49 2.18 -21.26
N SER A 219 -27.76 2.48 -21.55
CA SER A 219 -28.49 1.85 -22.65
C SER A 219 -27.85 2.15 -24.01
N GLU A 220 -27.34 3.36 -24.23
CA GLU A 220 -26.62 3.71 -25.46
C GLU A 220 -25.28 2.97 -25.56
N LEU A 221 -24.54 2.83 -24.45
CA LEU A 221 -23.30 2.03 -24.40
C LEU A 221 -23.57 0.56 -24.72
N ALA A 222 -24.57 -0.06 -24.08
CA ALA A 222 -24.97 -1.45 -24.34
C ALA A 222 -25.47 -1.70 -25.76
N THR A 223 -26.02 -0.67 -26.42
CA THR A 223 -26.39 -0.75 -27.84
C THR A 223 -25.16 -0.64 -28.76
N ALA A 224 -24.14 0.10 -28.34
CA ALA A 224 -22.93 0.33 -29.12
C ALA A 224 -21.93 -0.84 -29.06
N ASP A 225 -21.91 -1.57 -27.94
CA ASP A 225 -21.03 -2.71 -27.70
C ASP A 225 -21.67 -3.70 -26.71
N GLU A 226 -21.63 -5.00 -27.04
CA GLU A 226 -22.26 -6.07 -26.25
C GLU A 226 -21.60 -6.32 -24.89
N ALA A 227 -20.36 -5.87 -24.70
CA ALA A 227 -19.66 -5.96 -23.42
C ALA A 227 -20.45 -5.28 -22.28
N PHE A 228 -21.24 -4.24 -22.59
CA PHE A 228 -22.05 -3.51 -21.61
C PHE A 228 -23.45 -4.09 -21.40
N ALA A 229 -23.79 -5.24 -22.02
CA ALA A 229 -25.12 -5.84 -21.88
C ALA A 229 -25.35 -6.56 -20.55
N LYS A 230 -24.29 -6.92 -19.82
CA LYS A 230 -24.36 -7.64 -18.55
C LYS A 230 -24.20 -6.70 -17.36
N PRO A 231 -25.23 -6.47 -16.53
CA PRO A 231 -25.19 -5.52 -15.42
C PRO A 231 -24.00 -5.70 -14.46
N ASP A 232 -23.64 -6.95 -14.15
CA ASP A 232 -22.58 -7.25 -13.19
C ASP A 232 -21.16 -6.93 -13.70
N GLU A 233 -20.97 -6.81 -15.02
CA GLU A 233 -19.68 -6.54 -15.67
C GLU A 233 -19.56 -5.06 -16.12
N VAL A 234 -20.68 -4.30 -16.20
CA VAL A 234 -20.74 -2.94 -16.77
C VAL A 234 -19.67 -2.01 -16.20
N VAL A 235 -19.44 -2.01 -14.89
CA VAL A 235 -18.49 -1.09 -14.25
C VAL A 235 -17.05 -1.43 -14.64
N ASP A 236 -16.70 -2.72 -14.68
CA ASP A 236 -15.36 -3.18 -15.02
C ASP A 236 -15.06 -2.92 -16.50
N GLU A 237 -16.03 -3.22 -17.38
CA GLU A 237 -15.92 -2.93 -18.81
C GLU A 237 -15.87 -1.42 -19.07
N TYR A 238 -16.62 -0.61 -18.31
CA TYR A 238 -16.57 0.84 -18.44
C TYR A 238 -15.19 1.38 -18.08
N LEU A 239 -14.64 1.00 -16.93
CA LEU A 239 -13.30 1.44 -16.53
C LEU A 239 -12.22 0.93 -17.50
N THR A 240 -12.42 -0.24 -18.10
CA THR A 240 -11.54 -0.78 -19.14
C THR A 240 -11.66 0.04 -20.42
N LEU A 241 -12.86 0.41 -20.87
CA LEU A 241 -13.07 1.28 -22.04
C LEU A 241 -12.39 2.63 -21.86
N ARG A 242 -12.43 3.21 -20.65
CA ARG A 242 -11.78 4.49 -20.33
C ARG A 242 -10.26 4.43 -20.43
N GLN A 243 -9.65 3.26 -20.23
CA GLN A 243 -8.20 3.07 -20.24
C GLN A 243 -7.69 2.45 -21.55
N GLN A 244 -8.47 1.55 -22.15
CA GLN A 244 -8.10 0.70 -23.27
C GLN A 244 -9.23 0.74 -24.33
N PRO A 245 -9.50 1.91 -24.93
CA PRO A 245 -10.64 2.06 -25.84
C PRO A 245 -10.55 1.17 -27.08
N LEU A 246 -9.34 0.75 -27.46
CA LEU A 246 -9.09 -0.14 -28.61
C LEU A 246 -9.62 -1.57 -28.41
N LYS A 247 -9.93 -2.00 -27.18
CA LYS A 247 -10.55 -3.30 -26.91
C LYS A 247 -12.04 -3.36 -27.25
N PHE A 248 -12.66 -2.22 -27.47
CA PHE A 248 -14.09 -2.08 -27.68
C PHE A 248 -14.39 -1.60 -29.09
N SER A 249 -15.65 -1.76 -29.50
CA SER A 249 -16.20 -1.16 -30.70
C SER A 249 -15.95 0.36 -30.71
N PRO A 250 -15.47 0.95 -31.82
CA PRO A 250 -15.32 2.41 -31.93
C PRO A 250 -16.59 3.18 -31.58
N LYS A 251 -17.77 2.58 -31.82
CA LYS A 251 -19.07 3.16 -31.46
C LYS A 251 -19.25 3.35 -29.95
N ALA A 252 -18.65 2.50 -29.11
CA ALA A 252 -18.69 2.67 -27.66
C ALA A 252 -17.95 3.95 -27.25
N PHE A 253 -16.80 4.21 -27.88
CA PHE A 253 -16.07 5.46 -27.66
C PHE A 253 -16.82 6.69 -28.19
N ASP A 254 -17.52 6.57 -29.34
CA ASP A 254 -18.39 7.64 -29.83
C ASP A 254 -19.50 8.00 -28.82
N VAL A 255 -20.02 7.02 -28.07
CA VAL A 255 -20.95 7.30 -26.96
C VAL A 255 -20.26 8.12 -25.88
N ILE A 256 -19.07 7.73 -25.42
CA ILE A 256 -18.30 8.50 -24.44
C ILE A 256 -18.06 9.93 -24.91
N ASP A 257 -17.67 10.12 -26.18
CA ASP A 257 -17.41 11.44 -26.74
C ASP A 257 -18.65 12.33 -26.80
N ARG A 258 -19.83 11.76 -27.10
CA ARG A 258 -21.10 12.52 -27.05
C ARG A 258 -21.45 13.01 -25.64
N TYR A 259 -21.05 12.27 -24.61
CA TYR A 259 -21.30 12.62 -23.20
C TYR A 259 -20.11 13.36 -22.55
N ARG A 260 -19.04 13.65 -23.29
CA ARG A 260 -17.86 14.35 -22.79
C ARG A 260 -18.25 15.72 -22.20
N GLN A 261 -17.69 16.05 -21.03
CA GLN A 261 -18.02 17.28 -20.27
C GLN A 261 -19.50 17.41 -19.82
N THR A 262 -20.29 16.34 -19.86
CA THR A 262 -21.64 16.33 -19.27
C THR A 262 -21.59 15.90 -17.80
N LYS A 263 -22.56 16.39 -17.01
CA LYS A 263 -22.75 15.95 -15.62
C LYS A 263 -23.08 14.45 -15.52
N THR A 264 -23.72 13.89 -16.54
CA THR A 264 -24.05 12.46 -16.60
C THR A 264 -22.79 11.60 -16.62
N LEU A 265 -21.85 11.91 -17.52
CA LEU A 265 -20.58 11.20 -17.60
C LEU A 265 -19.73 11.41 -16.34
N GLU A 266 -19.65 12.65 -15.84
CA GLU A 266 -18.92 12.95 -14.60
C GLU A 266 -19.48 12.13 -13.41
N LYS A 267 -20.80 12.11 -13.26
CA LYS A 267 -21.49 11.35 -12.21
C LYS A 267 -21.22 9.85 -12.34
N PHE A 268 -21.28 9.29 -13.55
CA PHE A 268 -20.99 7.88 -13.76
C PHE A 268 -19.50 7.55 -13.59
N ASP A 269 -18.58 8.43 -14.00
CA ASP A 269 -17.15 8.29 -13.75
C ASP A 269 -16.85 8.20 -12.24
N ILE A 270 -17.45 9.08 -11.44
CA ILE A 270 -17.31 9.06 -9.97
C ILE A 270 -17.90 7.77 -9.39
N PHE A 271 -19.09 7.37 -9.82
CA PHE A 271 -19.71 6.13 -9.36
C PHE A 271 -18.90 4.89 -9.71
N ALA A 272 -18.46 4.75 -10.96
CA ALA A 272 -17.70 3.58 -11.42
C ALA A 272 -16.41 3.42 -10.60
N LYS A 273 -15.68 4.52 -10.36
CA LYS A 273 -14.48 4.51 -9.51
C LYS A 273 -14.80 4.16 -8.06
N ALA A 274 -15.83 4.76 -7.46
CA ALA A 274 -16.25 4.46 -6.09
C ALA A 274 -16.73 3.01 -5.93
N TYR A 275 -17.48 2.50 -6.91
CA TYR A 275 -17.93 1.12 -6.96
C TYR A 275 -16.74 0.15 -7.02
N TYR A 276 -15.77 0.41 -7.90
CA TYR A 276 -14.59 -0.44 -8.04
C TYR A 276 -13.69 -0.40 -6.80
N LEU A 277 -13.52 0.77 -6.16
CA LEU A 277 -12.82 0.90 -4.88
C LEU A 277 -13.47 0.04 -3.78
N ARG A 278 -14.80 0.07 -3.64
CA ARG A 278 -15.54 -0.72 -2.65
C ARG A 278 -15.51 -2.21 -2.94
N ASN A 279 -15.80 -2.59 -4.18
CA ASN A 279 -16.05 -3.99 -4.53
C ASN A 279 -14.79 -4.77 -4.88
N THR A 280 -13.79 -4.13 -5.47
CA THR A 280 -12.53 -4.78 -5.86
C THR A 280 -11.44 -4.54 -4.84
N TRP A 281 -11.21 -3.27 -4.47
CA TRP A 281 -10.13 -2.93 -3.52
C TRP A 281 -10.53 -3.06 -2.05
N LYS A 282 -11.83 -3.22 -1.76
CA LYS A 282 -12.39 -3.20 -0.40
C LYS A 282 -12.02 -1.92 0.37
N LEU A 283 -11.84 -0.82 -0.36
CA LEU A 283 -11.59 0.51 0.16
C LEU A 283 -12.91 1.28 0.18
N GLU A 284 -13.40 1.57 1.38
CA GLU A 284 -14.60 2.37 1.58
C GLU A 284 -14.26 3.86 1.47
N PRO A 285 -14.80 4.60 0.47
CA PRO A 285 -14.44 6.00 0.27
C PRO A 285 -14.74 6.90 1.48
N ASN A 286 -15.75 6.57 2.29
CA ASN A 286 -16.01 7.27 3.56
C ASN A 286 -14.84 7.17 4.54
N LEU A 287 -14.21 5.99 4.64
CA LEU A 287 -13.03 5.82 5.48
C LEU A 287 -11.81 6.48 4.81
N MET A 288 -11.71 6.46 3.49
CA MET A 288 -10.65 7.19 2.77
C MET A 288 -10.69 8.69 3.11
N VAL A 289 -11.87 9.32 3.09
CA VAL A 289 -12.05 10.74 3.49
C VAL A 289 -11.60 10.97 4.94
N GLN A 290 -12.05 10.13 5.88
CA GLN A 290 -11.65 10.24 7.28
C GLN A 290 -10.12 10.16 7.47
N LEU A 291 -9.46 9.26 6.73
CA LEU A 291 -8.02 9.10 6.80
C LEU A 291 -7.28 10.24 6.10
N ASN A 292 -7.80 10.75 4.99
CA ASN A 292 -7.28 11.95 4.33
C ASN A 292 -7.30 13.15 5.28
N GLU A 293 -8.41 13.38 6.00
CA GLU A 293 -8.52 14.49 6.95
C GLU A 293 -7.63 14.30 8.19
N LYS A 294 -7.48 13.05 8.65
CA LYS A 294 -6.71 12.73 9.84
C LYS A 294 -5.20 12.72 9.62
N TYR A 295 -4.76 12.18 8.49
CA TYR A 295 -3.36 11.83 8.23
C TYR A 295 -2.78 12.49 6.99
N GLY A 296 -3.59 13.15 6.16
CA GLY A 296 -3.15 13.76 4.92
C GLY A 296 -2.17 14.92 5.10
N PRO A 297 -1.33 15.20 4.08
CA PRO A 297 -0.29 16.21 4.16
C PRO A 297 -0.88 17.59 4.46
N VAL A 298 -0.15 18.40 5.22
CA VAL A 298 -0.56 19.76 5.59
C VAL A 298 0.10 20.75 4.62
N ASP A 299 -0.70 21.68 4.09
CA ASP A 299 -0.20 22.76 3.25
C ASP A 299 0.73 23.68 4.08
N PHE A 300 1.82 24.12 3.47
CA PHE A 300 2.82 24.93 4.17
C PHE A 300 2.36 26.36 4.42
N ASP A 301 1.49 26.89 3.56
CA ASP A 301 0.99 28.25 3.63
C ASP A 301 -0.27 28.35 4.50
N ASP A 302 -1.06 27.26 4.56
CA ASP A 302 -2.25 27.16 5.40
C ASP A 302 -2.26 25.86 6.24
N PRO A 303 -1.94 25.93 7.54
CA PRO A 303 -1.92 24.75 8.41
C PRO A 303 -3.31 24.11 8.61
N ASN A 304 -4.40 24.78 8.22
CA ASN A 304 -5.75 24.22 8.25
C ASN A 304 -6.12 23.50 6.95
N LYS A 305 -5.35 23.69 5.88
CA LYS A 305 -5.58 23.05 4.60
C LYS A 305 -4.87 21.69 4.58
N VAL A 306 -5.68 20.65 4.73
CA VAL A 306 -5.24 19.26 4.72
C VAL A 306 -5.52 18.65 3.36
N LEU A 307 -4.47 18.24 2.67
CA LEU A 307 -4.55 17.57 1.38
C LEU A 307 -4.87 16.07 1.56
N PRO A 308 -5.49 15.40 0.57
CA PRO A 308 -5.67 13.96 0.60
C PRO A 308 -4.35 13.17 0.66
N LEU A 309 -4.39 11.98 1.25
CA LEU A 309 -3.30 11.00 1.09
C LEU A 309 -3.22 10.56 -0.38
N ASP A 310 -2.02 10.24 -0.85
CA ASP A 310 -1.86 9.65 -2.18
C ASP A 310 -2.15 8.14 -2.13
N TRP A 311 -3.33 7.76 -2.62
CA TRP A 311 -3.83 6.37 -2.61
C TRP A 311 -3.14 5.46 -3.62
N ARG A 312 -2.19 5.98 -4.41
CA ARG A 312 -1.32 5.18 -5.29
C ARG A 312 -0.12 4.60 -4.53
N LEU A 313 0.15 5.07 -3.31
CA LEU A 313 1.26 4.63 -2.48
C LEU A 313 0.89 3.44 -1.60
N PRO A 314 1.75 2.41 -1.46
CA PRO A 314 1.44 1.25 -0.64
C PRO A 314 1.23 1.59 0.85
N ASP A 315 1.99 2.54 1.39
CA ASP A 315 1.86 2.95 2.79
C ASP A 315 0.48 3.55 3.12
N THR A 316 -0.19 4.19 2.16
CA THR A 316 -1.56 4.67 2.33
C THR A 316 -2.54 3.51 2.54
N HIS A 317 -2.33 2.39 1.83
CA HIS A 317 -3.13 1.16 2.02
C HIS A 317 -2.82 0.50 3.36
N ALA A 318 -1.56 0.50 3.79
CA ALA A 318 -1.17 0.01 5.11
C ALA A 318 -1.83 0.82 6.24
N ILE A 319 -1.90 2.15 6.11
CA ILE A 319 -2.63 3.03 7.02
C ILE A 319 -4.12 2.67 7.04
N TYR A 320 -4.74 2.47 5.86
CA TYR A 320 -6.16 2.11 5.78
C TYR A 320 -6.47 0.82 6.55
N TRP A 321 -5.73 -0.25 6.27
CA TRP A 321 -5.98 -1.54 6.91
C TRP A 321 -5.62 -1.56 8.39
N GLY A 322 -4.51 -0.89 8.78
CA GLY A 322 -4.14 -0.73 10.18
C GLY A 322 -5.18 0.07 10.98
N ALA A 323 -5.65 1.20 10.45
CA ALA A 323 -6.67 2.03 11.09
C ALA A 323 -8.03 1.32 11.16
N LEU A 324 -8.42 0.57 10.13
CA LEU A 324 -9.63 -0.25 10.15
C LEU A 324 -9.54 -1.38 11.16
N GLY A 325 -8.37 -2.04 11.29
CA GLY A 325 -8.12 -3.06 12.30
C GLY A 325 -8.27 -2.53 13.72
N LEU A 326 -7.66 -1.37 14.01
CA LEU A 326 -7.78 -0.68 15.31
C LEU A 326 -9.23 -0.28 15.62
N LYS A 327 -10.02 0.08 14.59
CA LYS A 327 -11.44 0.43 14.76
C LYS A 327 -12.32 -0.79 15.03
N ASN A 328 -12.00 -1.94 14.42
CA ASN A 328 -12.84 -3.14 14.48
C ASN A 328 -12.45 -4.12 15.60
N ALA A 329 -11.24 -3.99 16.16
CA ALA A 329 -10.79 -4.79 17.29
C ALA A 329 -11.71 -4.56 18.50
N SER A 330 -12.21 -5.65 19.07
CA SER A 330 -13.13 -5.64 20.20
C SER A 330 -12.40 -5.97 21.49
N GLU A 331 -11.60 -5.05 22.03
CA GLU A 331 -10.98 -5.24 23.35
C GLU A 331 -10.99 -3.95 24.18
N GLU A 332 -11.41 -4.07 25.44
CA GLU A 332 -11.32 -3.02 26.47
C GLU A 332 -9.91 -2.95 27.09
N GLU A 333 -9.09 -3.98 26.88
CA GLU A 333 -7.74 -4.10 27.41
C GLU A 333 -6.64 -4.01 26.34
N PHE A 334 -5.44 -3.65 26.78
CA PHE A 334 -4.27 -3.49 25.92
C PHE A 334 -3.77 -4.84 25.37
N SER A 335 -3.59 -4.92 24.05
CA SER A 335 -2.97 -6.07 23.39
C SER A 335 -1.67 -5.69 22.68
N VAL A 336 -0.69 -6.60 22.68
CA VAL A 336 0.56 -6.47 21.90
C VAL A 336 0.26 -6.31 20.40
N ASP A 337 -0.81 -6.95 19.91
CA ASP A 337 -1.24 -6.80 18.53
C ASP A 337 -1.78 -5.39 18.24
N GLU A 338 -2.42 -4.73 19.21
CA GLU A 338 -2.86 -3.34 19.10
C GLU A 338 -1.65 -2.40 18.91
N LEU A 339 -0.63 -2.53 19.77
CA LEU A 339 0.61 -1.78 19.66
C LEU A 339 1.30 -2.02 18.30
N ASN A 340 1.39 -3.28 17.88
CA ASN A 340 2.00 -3.61 16.60
C ASN A 340 1.18 -3.09 15.41
N THR A 341 -0.13 -2.93 15.56
CA THR A 341 -1.00 -2.35 14.52
C THR A 341 -0.86 -0.83 14.46
N ASP A 342 -0.78 -0.15 15.61
CA ASP A 342 -0.40 1.27 15.67
C ASP A 342 0.99 1.49 15.03
N ARG A 343 1.94 0.56 15.22
CA ARG A 343 3.25 0.57 14.56
C ARG A 343 3.16 0.52 13.04
N ILE A 344 2.24 -0.26 12.48
CA ILE A 344 1.99 -0.22 11.03
C ILE A 344 1.59 1.20 10.61
N VAL A 345 0.60 1.79 11.28
CA VAL A 345 0.09 3.11 10.90
C VAL A 345 1.19 4.19 10.99
N PHE A 346 1.91 4.30 12.11
CA PHE A 346 2.89 5.38 12.25
C PHE A 346 4.17 5.15 11.44
N HIS A 347 4.64 3.92 11.24
CA HIS A 347 5.77 3.65 10.33
C HIS A 347 5.38 3.93 8.87
N SER A 348 4.13 3.70 8.48
CA SER A 348 3.67 4.10 7.15
C SER A 348 3.57 5.61 6.98
N LEU A 349 3.20 6.35 8.02
CA LEU A 349 3.31 7.83 8.01
C LEU A 349 4.77 8.29 7.90
N GLN A 350 5.69 7.60 8.59
CA GLN A 350 7.13 7.85 8.43
C GLN A 350 7.58 7.59 6.99
N ASN A 351 7.14 6.49 6.37
CA ASN A 351 7.46 6.19 4.97
C ASN A 351 6.88 7.23 4.02
N LEU A 352 5.65 7.72 4.24
CA LEU A 352 5.09 8.83 3.44
C LEU A 352 5.86 10.15 3.64
N TYR A 353 6.43 10.40 4.82
CA TYR A 353 7.33 11.54 5.01
C TYR A 353 8.63 11.38 4.21
N ARG A 354 9.23 10.18 4.22
CA ARG A 354 10.52 9.89 3.57
C ARG A 354 10.43 9.61 2.07
N MET A 355 9.28 9.12 1.61
CA MET A 355 9.06 8.53 0.27
C MET A 355 7.60 8.74 -0.22
N GLY A 356 6.93 9.81 0.21
CA GLY A 356 5.52 10.08 -0.10
C GLY A 356 5.24 10.74 -1.44
N LYS A 357 6.28 11.06 -2.22
CA LYS A 357 6.15 11.48 -3.62
C LYS A 357 6.83 10.44 -4.50
N PHE A 358 6.45 10.39 -5.77
CA PHE A 358 7.08 9.50 -6.73
C PHE A 358 7.21 10.14 -8.11
N VAL A 359 8.16 9.60 -8.88
CA VAL A 359 8.34 9.86 -10.31
C VAL A 359 8.42 8.49 -11.00
N ILE A 360 7.67 8.34 -12.08
CA ILE A 360 7.82 7.22 -13.00
C ILE A 360 8.75 7.65 -14.12
N TYR A 361 9.73 6.81 -14.43
CA TYR A 361 10.74 7.09 -15.42
C TYR A 361 11.07 5.81 -16.20
N THR A 362 11.59 5.99 -17.41
CA THR A 362 12.03 4.87 -18.26
C THR A 362 13.55 4.81 -18.24
N SER A 363 14.07 3.70 -17.70
CA SER A 363 15.49 3.36 -17.77
C SER A 363 15.80 2.67 -19.09
N ARG A 364 17.00 2.94 -19.63
CA ARG A 364 17.59 2.21 -20.76
C ARG A 364 18.72 1.36 -20.22
N ILE A 365 18.48 0.06 -20.08
CA ILE A 365 19.46 -0.88 -19.55
C ILE A 365 19.91 -1.84 -20.65
N PRO A 366 21.19 -2.25 -20.67
CA PRO A 366 21.64 -3.33 -21.53
C PRO A 366 20.83 -4.59 -21.25
N GLU A 367 20.50 -5.35 -22.29
CA GLU A 367 19.85 -6.64 -22.14
C GLU A 367 20.81 -7.61 -21.45
N LYS A 368 20.28 -8.44 -20.54
CA LYS A 368 21.13 -9.33 -19.73
C LYS A 368 21.92 -10.33 -20.59
N ASP A 369 21.34 -10.73 -21.72
CA ASP A 369 21.91 -11.73 -22.63
C ASP A 369 22.58 -11.11 -23.87
N ASP A 370 22.40 -9.82 -24.11
CA ASP A 370 23.07 -9.06 -25.16
C ASP A 370 23.37 -7.61 -24.68
N PRO A 371 24.60 -7.34 -24.20
CA PRO A 371 24.99 -6.01 -23.73
C PRO A 371 24.94 -4.91 -24.81
N CYS A 372 24.87 -5.28 -26.10
CA CYS A 372 24.70 -4.35 -27.21
C CYS A 372 23.23 -4.03 -27.50
N SER A 373 22.31 -4.84 -27.00
CA SER A 373 20.86 -4.61 -27.03
C SER A 373 20.47 -3.73 -25.83
N ILE A 374 19.65 -2.70 -26.07
CA ILE A 374 19.15 -1.81 -25.01
C ILE A 374 17.65 -2.07 -24.87
N VAL A 375 17.22 -2.43 -23.66
CA VAL A 375 15.80 -2.55 -23.31
C VAL A 375 15.35 -1.34 -22.50
N GLU A 376 14.17 -0.83 -22.84
CA GLU A 376 13.48 0.20 -22.07
C GLU A 376 12.67 -0.49 -20.95
N ARG A 377 12.81 -0.01 -19.72
CA ARG A 377 12.10 -0.53 -18.56
C ARG A 377 11.56 0.62 -17.72
N GLN A 378 10.25 0.65 -17.52
CA GLN A 378 9.62 1.55 -16.55
C GLN A 378 10.02 1.19 -15.12
N SER A 379 10.29 2.22 -14.34
CA SER A 379 10.61 2.12 -12.92
C SER A 379 9.93 3.25 -12.16
N ILE A 380 9.87 3.10 -10.84
CA ILE A 380 9.31 4.09 -9.94
C ILE A 380 10.37 4.50 -8.93
N PHE A 381 10.62 5.80 -8.85
CA PHE A 381 11.45 6.40 -7.82
C PHE A 381 10.56 7.12 -6.82
N MET A 382 10.76 6.87 -5.53
CA MET A 382 10.02 7.54 -4.46
C MET A 382 10.96 8.45 -3.67
N PHE A 383 10.46 9.62 -3.29
CA PHE A 383 11.22 10.69 -2.64
C PHE A 383 10.38 11.43 -1.59
N PRO A 384 11.00 12.26 -0.73
CA PRO A 384 10.32 12.83 0.43
C PRO A 384 9.10 13.69 0.11
N ASP A 385 8.09 13.62 0.99
CA ASP A 385 7.02 14.62 1.09
C ASP A 385 7.08 15.31 2.46
N LEU A 386 7.76 16.45 2.51
CA LEU A 386 7.96 17.18 3.77
C LEU A 386 6.64 17.68 4.39
N ARG A 387 5.54 17.77 3.61
CA ARG A 387 4.20 18.14 4.10
C ARG A 387 3.60 17.12 5.06
N MET A 388 4.11 15.88 5.05
CA MET A 388 3.67 14.82 5.94
C MET A 388 4.26 14.95 7.35
N PHE A 389 5.30 15.77 7.55
CA PHE A 389 6.02 15.84 8.82
C PHE A 389 5.11 16.10 10.02
N ASP A 390 4.24 17.11 9.94
CA ASP A 390 3.38 17.49 11.07
C ASP A 390 2.40 16.37 11.46
N ARG A 391 1.86 15.63 10.47
CA ARG A 391 0.99 14.49 10.73
C ARG A 391 1.73 13.29 11.28
N TYR A 392 2.93 13.04 10.77
CA TYR A 392 3.79 11.98 11.29
C TYR A 392 4.19 12.25 12.74
N ASP A 393 4.65 13.47 13.05
CA ASP A 393 5.00 13.91 14.40
C ASP A 393 3.81 13.81 15.36
N GLN A 394 2.64 14.31 14.95
CA GLN A 394 1.40 14.21 15.72
C GLN A 394 1.02 12.75 16.01
N ALA A 395 1.10 11.87 15.01
CA ALA A 395 0.78 10.45 15.19
C ALA A 395 1.76 9.74 16.12
N LEU A 396 3.07 10.02 15.99
CA LEU A 396 4.09 9.46 16.87
C LEU A 396 3.88 9.91 18.32
N ARG A 397 3.59 11.19 18.55
CA ARG A 397 3.23 11.72 19.88
C ARG A 397 1.97 11.09 20.44
N ALA A 398 0.95 10.86 19.61
CA ALA A 398 -0.28 10.19 20.04
C ALA A 398 -0.02 8.74 20.48
N VAL A 399 0.84 8.00 19.75
CA VAL A 399 1.28 6.64 20.13
C VAL A 399 2.07 6.68 21.44
N MET A 400 3.02 7.62 21.58
CA MET A 400 3.76 7.83 22.83
C MET A 400 2.81 8.07 24.01
N ALA A 401 1.83 8.96 23.85
CA ALA A 401 0.86 9.26 24.88
C ALA A 401 -0.03 8.05 25.23
N LYS A 402 -0.50 7.31 24.22
CA LYS A 402 -1.35 6.13 24.37
C LYS A 402 -0.67 5.04 25.21
N TYR A 403 0.64 4.83 25.02
CA TYR A 403 1.38 3.76 25.68
C TYR A 403 2.18 4.20 26.91
N LYS A 404 2.15 5.50 27.26
CA LYS A 404 2.97 6.11 28.32
C LYS A 404 2.90 5.45 29.69
N VAL A 405 1.74 4.93 30.05
CA VAL A 405 1.46 4.40 31.40
C VAL A 405 1.70 2.89 31.49
N LYS A 406 1.88 2.20 30.35
CA LYS A 406 1.77 0.73 30.30
C LYS A 406 3.12 -0.02 30.32
N ASP A 407 4.23 0.63 29.95
CA ASP A 407 5.56 -0.01 29.94
C ASP A 407 6.70 1.03 29.83
N GLU A 408 7.53 1.14 30.88
CA GLU A 408 8.67 2.09 30.94
C GLU A 408 9.78 1.78 29.92
N SER A 409 9.97 0.51 29.53
CA SER A 409 11.01 0.11 28.55
C SER A 409 10.66 0.51 27.11
N ASN A 410 9.38 0.41 26.76
CA ASN A 410 8.86 0.89 25.48
C ASN A 410 8.90 2.42 25.38
N MET A 411 8.84 3.14 26.52
CA MET A 411 8.92 4.60 26.54
C MET A 411 10.27 5.15 26.10
N GLU A 412 11.37 4.56 26.58
CA GLU A 412 12.71 4.98 26.17
C GLU A 412 12.91 4.76 24.66
N THR A 413 12.42 3.62 24.15
CA THR A 413 12.53 3.28 22.73
C THR A 413 11.75 4.23 21.83
N ILE A 414 10.49 4.53 22.14
CA ILE A 414 9.67 5.45 21.33
C ILE A 414 10.12 6.91 21.51
N GLY A 415 10.55 7.30 22.72
CA GLY A 415 11.13 8.62 22.98
C GLY A 415 12.42 8.88 22.20
N ASN A 416 13.28 7.87 22.08
CA ASN A 416 14.47 7.92 21.22
C ASN A 416 14.10 8.01 19.74
N ALA A 417 13.07 7.29 19.29
CA ALA A 417 12.60 7.39 17.91
C ALA A 417 12.11 8.81 17.58
N HIS A 418 11.31 9.42 18.46
CA HIS A 418 10.84 10.80 18.27
C HIS A 418 11.98 11.83 18.26
N ARG A 419 12.96 11.68 19.16
CA ARG A 419 14.19 12.51 19.15
C ARG A 419 14.90 12.41 17.80
N ASN A 420 15.13 11.21 17.29
CA ASN A 420 15.82 10.98 16.02
C ASN A 420 15.01 11.54 14.83
N THR A 421 13.68 11.44 14.88
CA THR A 421 12.79 12.06 13.89
C THR A 421 12.97 13.58 13.85
N LEU A 422 12.95 14.26 15.00
CA LEU A 422 13.17 15.71 15.04
C LEU A 422 14.57 16.07 14.54
N LYS A 423 15.60 15.33 14.97
CA LYS A 423 16.98 15.56 14.51
C LYS A 423 17.10 15.52 12.99
N ARG A 424 16.52 14.50 12.37
CA ARG A 424 16.50 14.30 10.92
C ARG A 424 15.68 15.38 10.22
N ALA A 425 14.50 15.71 10.76
CA ALA A 425 13.65 16.72 10.15
C ALA A 425 14.32 18.09 10.08
N VAL A 426 15.08 18.49 11.11
CA VAL A 426 15.89 19.72 11.03
C VAL A 426 16.82 19.70 9.82
N LEU A 427 17.55 18.59 9.59
CA LEU A 427 18.41 18.45 8.42
C LEU A 427 17.63 18.52 7.10
N LEU A 428 16.55 17.75 6.96
CA LEU A 428 15.79 17.67 5.70
C LEU A 428 15.12 19.00 5.34
N PHE A 429 14.48 19.67 6.31
CA PHE A 429 13.89 20.99 6.07
C PHE A 429 14.95 22.07 5.81
N TYR A 430 16.13 21.97 6.44
CA TYR A 430 17.24 22.88 6.15
C TYR A 430 17.77 22.69 4.73
N GLN A 431 17.97 21.44 4.30
CA GLN A 431 18.40 21.09 2.93
C GLN A 431 17.38 21.44 1.86
N ALA A 432 16.08 21.44 2.20
CA ALA A 432 15.04 21.88 1.28
C ALA A 432 14.93 23.42 1.19
N GLY A 433 15.74 24.18 1.93
CA GLY A 433 15.63 25.65 2.01
C GLY A 433 14.43 26.14 2.83
N HIS A 434 13.67 25.25 3.49
CA HIS A 434 12.49 25.56 4.28
C HIS A 434 12.88 26.06 5.69
N MET A 435 13.65 27.16 5.76
CA MET A 435 14.35 27.63 6.96
C MET A 435 13.45 27.96 8.14
N LYS A 436 12.25 28.50 7.88
CA LYS A 436 11.26 28.80 8.94
C LYS A 436 10.89 27.52 9.69
N LYS A 437 10.47 26.48 8.96
CA LYS A 437 10.06 25.20 9.54
C LYS A 437 11.25 24.46 10.17
N ALA A 438 12.43 24.48 9.53
CA ALA A 438 13.65 23.92 10.12
C ALA A 438 13.96 24.55 11.49
N THR A 439 13.81 25.87 11.62
CA THR A 439 14.04 26.61 12.87
C THR A 439 12.98 26.27 13.94
N GLU A 440 11.71 26.18 13.56
CA GLU A 440 10.63 25.76 14.45
C GLU A 440 10.88 24.36 15.04
N ILE A 441 11.24 23.39 14.18
CA ILE A 441 11.56 22.02 14.59
C ILE A 441 12.80 22.02 15.48
N TYR A 442 13.83 22.79 15.14
CA TYR A 442 15.05 22.87 15.95
C TYR A 442 14.78 23.43 17.34
N ASN A 443 13.93 24.45 17.46
CA ASN A 443 13.52 24.99 18.75
C ASN A 443 12.75 23.96 19.59
N THR A 444 11.88 23.17 18.96
CA THR A 444 11.18 22.05 19.62
C THR A 444 12.17 21.00 20.11
N LEU A 445 13.11 20.58 19.27
CA LEU A 445 14.17 19.64 19.63
C LEU A 445 14.99 20.14 20.83
N ARG A 446 15.40 21.42 20.83
CA ARG A 446 16.13 22.05 21.95
C ARG A 446 15.34 22.07 23.25
N LYS A 447 14.04 22.36 23.15
CA LYS A 447 13.14 22.44 24.31
C LYS A 447 12.88 21.07 24.93
N GLU A 448 12.57 20.08 24.09
CA GLU A 448 12.14 18.76 24.54
C GLU A 448 13.32 17.83 24.86
N TYR A 449 14.48 18.03 24.22
CA TYR A 449 15.67 17.20 24.36
C TYR A 449 16.92 18.02 24.68
N SER A 450 16.80 18.92 25.67
CA SER A 450 17.86 19.86 26.08
C SER A 450 19.18 19.21 26.56
N SER A 451 19.16 17.94 26.95
CA SER A 451 20.36 17.18 27.37
C SER A 451 21.28 16.81 26.21
N ASP A 452 20.82 17.00 24.97
CA ASP A 452 21.56 16.67 23.76
C ASP A 452 22.62 17.73 23.46
N LYS A 453 23.89 17.35 23.39
CA LYS A 453 24.98 18.34 23.28
C LYS A 453 24.95 19.08 21.94
N ASP A 454 24.52 18.41 20.88
CA ASP A 454 24.53 18.91 19.51
C ASP A 454 23.52 20.04 19.29
N VAL A 455 22.46 20.12 20.11
CA VAL A 455 21.34 21.08 19.93
C VAL A 455 21.67 22.48 20.44
N ASN A 456 22.91 22.72 20.87
CA ASN A 456 23.40 24.04 21.31
C ASN A 456 24.16 24.80 20.21
N LEU A 457 24.40 24.17 19.07
CA LEU A 457 25.06 24.80 17.93
C LEU A 457 24.11 25.78 17.20
N PRO A 458 24.63 26.76 16.46
CA PRO A 458 23.84 27.43 15.44
C PRO A 458 23.25 26.41 14.44
N ILE A 459 22.02 26.62 13.97
CA ILE A 459 21.30 25.62 13.14
C ILE A 459 22.09 25.19 11.91
N ALA A 460 22.85 26.09 11.29
CA ALA A 460 23.69 25.78 10.14
C ALA A 460 24.86 24.83 10.50
N ASP A 461 25.48 25.02 11.66
CA ASP A 461 26.56 24.15 12.15
C ASP A 461 26.00 22.79 12.59
N TYR A 462 24.81 22.79 13.21
CA TYR A 462 24.08 21.57 13.53
C TYR A 462 23.74 20.76 12.27
N ALA A 463 23.17 21.42 11.24
CA ALA A 463 22.81 20.75 9.99
C ALA A 463 24.04 20.17 9.27
N ARG A 464 25.16 20.91 9.24
CA ARG A 464 26.43 20.41 8.68
C ARG A 464 26.97 19.21 9.46
N ALA A 465 27.01 19.29 10.79
CA ALA A 465 27.47 18.18 11.64
C ALA A 465 26.58 16.94 11.44
N ARG A 466 25.26 17.14 11.36
CA ARG A 466 24.32 16.05 11.14
C ARG A 466 24.47 15.42 9.75
N LEU A 467 24.64 16.22 8.71
CA LEU A 467 24.91 15.71 7.36
C LEU A 467 26.17 14.82 7.35
N ILE A 468 27.26 15.28 7.97
CA ILE A 468 28.49 14.49 8.08
C ILE A 468 28.25 13.16 8.81
N GLU A 469 27.41 13.15 9.84
CA GLU A 469 27.03 11.94 10.56
C GLU A 469 26.24 10.96 9.67
N GLU A 470 25.22 11.44 8.95
CA GLU A 470 24.41 10.61 8.04
C GLU A 470 25.24 10.04 6.88
N LEU A 471 26.27 10.75 6.42
CA LEU A 471 27.14 10.29 5.33
C LEU A 471 28.10 9.15 5.72
N LYS A 472 28.31 8.88 7.02
CA LYS A 472 29.23 7.82 7.48
C LYS A 472 28.72 6.42 7.15
N ASP A 473 27.45 6.17 7.42
CA ASP A 473 26.77 4.89 7.21
C ASP A 473 25.50 5.11 6.36
N ILE A 474 25.68 5.79 5.22
CA ILE A 474 24.57 6.28 4.41
C ILE A 474 23.74 5.12 3.84
N GLY A 475 22.49 5.01 4.31
CA GLY A 475 21.53 4.08 3.73
C GLY A 475 20.90 4.62 2.45
N ILE A 476 20.27 3.74 1.66
CA ILE A 476 19.55 4.16 0.43
C ILE A 476 18.52 5.24 0.68
N ASN A 477 17.77 5.17 1.79
CA ASN A 477 16.74 6.16 2.08
C ASN A 477 17.36 7.53 2.40
N ASP A 478 18.48 7.55 3.11
CA ASP A 478 19.20 8.78 3.45
C ASP A 478 19.83 9.40 2.19
N ALA A 479 20.41 8.56 1.32
CA ALA A 479 20.93 8.99 0.03
C ALA A 479 19.82 9.60 -0.84
N ARG A 480 18.66 8.94 -0.98
CA ARG A 480 17.51 9.47 -1.72
C ARG A 480 17.05 10.82 -1.17
N GLU A 481 16.87 10.91 0.15
CA GLU A 481 16.47 12.13 0.84
C GLU A 481 17.42 13.29 0.54
N ILE A 482 18.70 13.09 0.84
CA ILE A 482 19.72 14.13 0.77
C ILE A 482 19.94 14.58 -0.68
N ILE A 483 20.12 13.64 -1.61
CA ILE A 483 20.40 13.95 -3.02
C ILE A 483 19.21 14.68 -3.64
N THR A 484 17.98 14.19 -3.44
CA THR A 484 16.80 14.80 -4.06
C THR A 484 16.54 16.22 -3.51
N LEU A 485 16.60 16.43 -2.19
CA LEU A 485 16.37 17.75 -1.61
C LEU A 485 17.47 18.75 -1.98
N MET A 486 18.73 18.30 -2.00
CA MET A 486 19.86 19.14 -2.42
C MET A 486 19.78 19.54 -3.89
N LEU A 487 19.32 18.64 -4.77
CA LEU A 487 19.07 18.98 -6.17
C LEU A 487 17.93 20.00 -6.30
N GLN A 488 16.83 19.85 -5.55
CA GLN A 488 15.73 20.81 -5.55
C GLN A 488 16.20 22.21 -5.12
N GLU A 489 16.99 22.30 -4.05
CA GLU A 489 17.61 23.56 -3.60
C GLU A 489 18.56 24.13 -4.67
N GLY A 490 19.37 23.29 -5.31
CA GLY A 490 20.23 23.71 -6.43
C GLY A 490 19.43 24.31 -7.59
N PHE A 491 18.30 23.70 -7.95
CA PHE A 491 17.40 24.24 -8.98
C PHE A 491 16.68 25.51 -8.54
N TYR A 492 16.40 25.68 -7.25
CA TYR A 492 15.92 26.96 -6.70
C TYR A 492 16.96 28.07 -6.92
N HIS A 493 18.22 27.85 -6.52
CA HIS A 493 19.30 28.83 -6.72
C HIS A 493 19.48 29.17 -8.20
N TYR A 494 19.42 28.15 -9.06
CA TYR A 494 19.45 28.37 -10.50
C TYR A 494 18.22 29.13 -11.01
N ALA A 495 17.05 28.95 -10.42
CA ALA A 495 15.86 29.71 -10.81
C ALA A 495 15.95 31.19 -10.42
N VAL A 496 16.71 31.56 -9.37
CA VAL A 496 16.79 32.95 -8.87
C VAL A 496 18.03 33.72 -9.34
N GLY A 497 18.91 33.12 -10.15
CA GLY A 497 20.11 33.80 -10.66
C GLY A 497 21.41 33.46 -9.94
N ASP A 498 21.37 32.59 -8.93
CA ASP A 498 22.50 32.23 -8.10
C ASP A 498 23.19 30.96 -8.62
N ASP A 499 23.84 31.12 -9.77
CA ASP A 499 24.37 29.99 -10.55
C ASP A 499 25.55 29.29 -9.86
N ASP A 500 26.33 30.03 -9.07
CA ASP A 500 27.47 29.49 -8.32
C ASP A 500 27.00 28.55 -7.20
N GLU A 501 26.00 28.97 -6.41
CA GLU A 501 25.42 28.10 -5.38
C GLU A 501 24.65 26.93 -6.00
N ALA A 502 23.94 27.16 -7.12
CA ALA A 502 23.30 26.08 -7.86
C ALA A 502 24.29 25.00 -8.31
N PHE A 503 25.43 25.41 -8.86
CA PHE A 503 26.50 24.51 -9.25
C PHE A 503 27.11 23.78 -8.05
N SER A 504 27.33 24.49 -6.93
CA SER A 504 27.83 23.91 -5.68
C SER A 504 26.91 22.80 -5.15
N ARG A 505 25.59 23.02 -5.14
CA ARG A 505 24.59 22.04 -4.70
C ARG A 505 24.49 20.83 -5.63
N GLU A 506 24.47 21.04 -6.95
CA GLU A 506 24.47 19.95 -7.92
C GLU A 506 25.73 19.09 -7.79
N LYS A 507 26.90 19.73 -7.60
CA LYS A 507 28.17 19.03 -7.40
C LYS A 507 28.18 18.23 -6.10
N MET A 508 27.72 18.79 -4.99
CA MET A 508 27.64 18.07 -3.71
C MET A 508 26.67 16.88 -3.80
N ALA A 509 25.55 17.04 -4.50
CA ALA A 509 24.62 15.95 -4.74
C ALA A 509 25.26 14.82 -5.56
N GLN A 510 26.07 15.15 -6.58
CA GLN A 510 26.85 14.18 -7.35
C GLN A 510 27.90 13.48 -6.47
N GLU A 511 28.63 14.20 -5.62
CA GLU A 511 29.64 13.61 -4.74
C GLU A 511 29.02 12.62 -3.73
N ILE A 512 27.84 12.94 -3.20
CA ILE A 512 27.07 12.05 -2.30
C ILE A 512 26.55 10.83 -3.07
N TYR A 513 26.04 11.04 -4.29
CA TYR A 513 25.63 9.95 -5.18
C TYR A 513 26.80 8.99 -5.47
N ASP A 514 27.96 9.53 -5.84
CA ASP A 514 29.15 8.74 -6.15
C ASP A 514 29.69 8.02 -4.91
N HIS A 515 29.59 8.63 -3.73
CA HIS A 515 29.94 8.00 -2.45
C HIS A 515 29.02 6.81 -2.15
N TYR A 516 27.70 7.01 -2.26
CA TYR A 516 26.72 5.94 -2.08
C TYR A 516 26.93 4.80 -3.09
N GLN A 517 27.03 5.11 -4.39
CA GLN A 517 27.19 4.09 -5.42
C GLN A 517 28.48 3.29 -5.21
N ARG A 518 29.62 3.92 -4.90
CA ARG A 518 30.87 3.20 -4.59
C ARG A 518 30.74 2.20 -3.44
N GLN A 519 29.86 2.45 -2.48
CA GLN A 519 29.62 1.56 -1.34
C GLN A 519 28.66 0.41 -1.66
N TYR A 520 27.75 0.59 -2.62
CA TYR A 520 26.62 -0.32 -2.85
C TYR A 520 26.50 -0.89 -4.28
N THR A 521 27.41 -0.58 -5.21
CA THR A 521 27.44 -1.20 -6.55
C THR A 521 28.14 -2.57 -6.55
N GLY A 522 27.45 -3.62 -7.00
CA GLY A 522 27.97 -4.99 -7.18
C GLY A 522 26.92 -5.93 -7.82
N GLU A 523 27.34 -7.10 -8.30
CA GLU A 523 26.43 -8.11 -8.88
C GLU A 523 25.36 -8.53 -7.86
N GLY A 524 24.07 -8.33 -8.19
CA GLY A 524 22.93 -8.79 -7.39
C GLY A 524 22.25 -7.75 -6.48
N VAL A 525 22.51 -6.45 -6.65
CA VAL A 525 22.08 -5.39 -5.70
C VAL A 525 21.07 -4.37 -6.29
N ASP A 526 20.35 -4.69 -7.37
CA ASP A 526 19.34 -3.78 -8.01
C ASP A 526 18.32 -3.20 -7.00
N ARG A 527 17.97 -3.96 -5.95
CA ARG A 527 17.01 -3.54 -4.91
C ARG A 527 17.36 -2.24 -4.17
N VAL A 528 18.63 -1.86 -4.08
CA VAL A 528 19.06 -0.62 -3.39
C VAL A 528 19.88 0.30 -4.30
N GLU A 529 19.79 0.09 -5.61
CA GLU A 529 20.45 0.96 -6.58
C GLU A 529 19.70 2.28 -6.77
N LEU A 530 20.43 3.40 -6.80
CA LEU A 530 19.92 4.69 -7.24
C LEU A 530 19.91 4.73 -8.77
N PRO A 531 18.91 5.38 -9.41
CA PRO A 531 18.96 5.57 -10.85
C PRO A 531 20.13 6.47 -11.24
N ASP A 532 20.53 6.43 -12.51
CA ASP A 532 21.58 7.29 -13.05
C ASP A 532 21.44 8.73 -12.58
N PHE A 533 22.55 9.42 -12.32
CA PHE A 533 22.50 10.76 -11.77
C PHE A 533 21.73 11.75 -12.65
N ASN A 534 21.71 11.56 -13.98
CA ASN A 534 20.86 12.37 -14.86
C ASN A 534 19.35 12.17 -14.60
N VAL A 535 18.93 10.95 -14.26
CA VAL A 535 17.56 10.67 -13.80
C VAL A 535 17.34 11.31 -12.42
N MET A 536 18.33 11.28 -11.52
CA MET A 536 18.24 12.00 -10.24
C MET A 536 18.03 13.51 -10.45
N LYS A 537 18.70 14.13 -11.42
CA LYS A 537 18.46 15.53 -11.81
C LYS A 537 17.04 15.76 -12.34
N TYR A 538 16.55 14.87 -13.22
CA TYR A 538 15.16 14.91 -13.68
C TYR A 538 14.16 14.85 -12.52
N ILE A 539 14.40 13.97 -11.54
CA ILE A 539 13.59 13.86 -10.32
C ILE A 539 13.68 15.16 -9.50
N GLY A 540 14.87 15.73 -9.34
CA GLY A 540 15.06 17.01 -8.64
C GLY A 540 14.27 18.16 -9.29
N ILE A 541 14.32 18.28 -10.62
CA ILE A 541 13.54 19.28 -11.38
C ILE A 541 12.05 19.03 -11.22
N THR A 542 11.61 17.79 -11.39
CA THR A 542 10.19 17.43 -11.25
C THR A 542 9.69 17.71 -9.84
N GLY A 543 10.49 17.42 -8.82
CA GLY A 543 10.18 17.72 -7.43
C GLY A 543 10.06 19.22 -7.19
N PHE A 544 11.02 20.01 -7.68
CA PHE A 544 11.00 21.48 -7.59
C PHE A 544 9.78 22.09 -8.28
N LEU A 545 9.50 21.68 -9.52
CA LEU A 545 8.36 22.19 -10.29
C LEU A 545 7.01 21.83 -9.68
N ASN A 546 6.94 20.77 -8.87
CA ASN A 546 5.71 20.35 -8.19
C ASN A 546 5.66 20.76 -6.71
N ASP A 547 6.66 21.50 -6.20
CA ASP A 547 6.61 22.04 -4.85
C ASP A 547 5.97 23.43 -4.84
N GLN A 548 4.82 23.55 -4.19
CA GLN A 548 4.05 24.78 -4.10
C GLN A 548 4.70 25.83 -3.18
N GLN A 549 5.70 25.46 -2.37
CA GLN A 549 6.48 26.45 -1.62
C GLN A 549 7.29 27.38 -2.54
N TYR A 550 7.66 26.91 -3.73
CA TYR A 550 8.33 27.76 -4.70
C TYR A 550 7.29 28.58 -5.46
N PRO A 551 7.38 29.93 -5.43
CA PRO A 551 6.42 30.77 -6.13
C PRO A 551 6.34 30.42 -7.62
N ASP A 552 5.14 30.53 -8.20
CA ASP A 552 4.89 30.17 -9.61
C ASP A 552 5.88 30.83 -10.58
N TYR A 553 6.21 32.10 -10.35
CA TYR A 553 7.17 32.83 -11.20
C TYR A 553 8.59 32.25 -11.11
N VAL A 554 9.01 31.72 -9.96
CA VAL A 554 10.32 31.07 -9.79
C VAL A 554 10.33 29.74 -10.54
N ARG A 555 9.24 28.96 -10.42
CA ARG A 555 9.09 27.69 -11.14
C ARG A 555 9.07 27.87 -12.67
N GLN A 556 8.40 28.91 -13.15
CA GLN A 556 8.40 29.28 -14.58
C GLN A 556 9.79 29.74 -15.03
N ASN A 557 10.47 30.59 -14.25
CA ASN A 557 11.80 31.06 -14.59
C ASN A 557 12.82 29.92 -14.70
N LEU A 558 12.72 28.88 -13.87
CA LEU A 558 13.57 27.68 -14.01
C LEU A 558 13.44 27.06 -15.40
N LEU A 559 12.21 26.86 -15.89
CA LEU A 559 11.96 26.26 -17.20
C LEU A 559 12.53 27.12 -18.32
N GLU A 560 12.28 28.42 -18.29
CA GLU A 560 12.80 29.37 -19.29
C GLU A 560 14.33 29.37 -19.31
N ARG A 561 14.97 29.42 -18.12
CA ARG A 561 16.42 29.38 -18.01
C ARG A 561 17.01 28.05 -18.45
N ILE A 562 16.41 26.91 -18.10
CA ILE A 562 16.89 25.59 -18.56
C ILE A 562 16.78 25.49 -20.08
N GLN A 563 15.67 25.93 -20.67
CA GLN A 563 15.45 25.89 -22.12
C GLN A 563 16.51 26.68 -22.89
N VAL A 564 16.88 27.88 -22.39
CA VAL A 564 17.84 28.76 -23.06
C VAL A 564 19.30 28.38 -22.76
N GLN A 565 19.62 28.13 -21.50
CA GLN A 565 21.01 28.05 -21.02
C GLN A 565 21.50 26.61 -20.81
N ARG A 566 20.59 25.64 -20.67
CA ARG A 566 20.90 24.21 -20.53
C ARG A 566 20.09 23.36 -21.54
N PRO A 567 20.20 23.59 -22.86
CA PRO A 567 19.33 22.97 -23.87
C PRO A 567 19.42 21.44 -23.88
N GLN A 568 20.58 20.86 -23.55
CA GLN A 568 20.74 19.40 -23.43
C GLN A 568 19.90 18.82 -22.27
N LEU A 569 19.87 19.51 -21.13
CA LEU A 569 19.04 19.11 -19.99
C LEU A 569 17.55 19.27 -20.34
N TYR A 570 17.18 20.35 -21.03
CA TYR A 570 15.82 20.56 -21.54
C TYR A 570 15.37 19.43 -22.47
N GLU A 571 16.22 19.02 -23.42
CA GLU A 571 15.93 17.91 -24.32
C GLU A 571 15.76 16.58 -23.56
N GLN A 572 16.59 16.34 -22.54
CA GLN A 572 16.46 15.17 -21.66
C GLN A 572 15.14 15.15 -20.89
N LEU A 573 14.69 16.29 -20.35
CA LEU A 573 13.39 16.42 -19.68
C LEU A 573 12.25 16.05 -20.64
N ASN A 574 12.27 16.61 -21.85
CA ASN A 574 11.25 16.32 -22.86
C ASN A 574 11.26 14.86 -23.28
N LYS A 575 12.45 14.28 -23.48
CA LYS A 575 12.57 12.86 -23.86
C LYS A 575 12.04 11.91 -22.78
N GLN A 576 12.31 12.17 -21.50
CA GLN A 576 11.75 11.36 -20.40
C GLN A 576 10.22 11.49 -20.36
N HIS A 577 9.69 12.69 -20.57
CA HIS A 577 8.26 12.90 -20.68
C HIS A 577 7.63 12.15 -21.88
N GLU A 578 8.24 12.24 -23.06
CA GLU A 578 7.79 11.54 -24.27
C GLU A 578 7.84 10.01 -24.11
N LEU A 579 8.92 9.46 -23.54
CA LEU A 579 9.05 8.03 -23.29
C LEU A 579 7.97 7.52 -22.34
N PHE A 580 7.71 8.25 -21.26
CA PHE A 580 6.60 7.94 -20.35
C PHE A 580 5.26 7.89 -21.09
N MET A 581 4.97 8.88 -21.94
CA MET A 581 3.73 8.94 -22.72
C MET A 581 3.61 7.83 -23.77
N GLN A 582 4.69 7.50 -24.49
CA GLN A 582 4.70 6.45 -25.50
C GLN A 582 4.53 5.05 -24.90
N GLU A 583 5.08 4.82 -23.70
CA GLU A 583 5.05 3.51 -23.09
C GLU A 583 3.75 3.23 -22.33
N MET A 584 3.09 4.27 -21.83
CA MET A 584 1.67 4.21 -21.45
C MET A 584 0.81 3.67 -22.62
N GLN A 585 1.02 4.21 -23.83
CA GLN A 585 0.34 3.74 -25.05
C GLN A 585 0.75 2.31 -25.45
N LYS A 586 2.00 1.90 -25.21
CA LYS A 586 2.45 0.52 -25.48
C LYS A 586 1.89 -0.50 -24.50
N GLN A 587 1.79 -0.18 -23.20
CA GLN A 587 1.14 -1.06 -22.22
C GLN A 587 -0.33 -1.28 -22.57
N GLU A 588 -1.01 -0.24 -23.06
CA GLU A 588 -2.36 -0.36 -23.64
C GLU A 588 -2.40 -1.32 -24.83
N SER A 589 -1.33 -1.43 -25.62
CA SER A 589 -1.25 -2.33 -26.78
C SER A 589 -0.86 -3.78 -26.45
N GLN A 590 0.02 -4.01 -25.47
CA GLN A 590 0.50 -5.35 -25.10
C GLN A 590 -0.52 -6.14 -24.27
N SER A 591 -1.33 -5.46 -23.45
CA SER A 591 -2.50 -6.06 -22.79
C SER A 591 -3.64 -6.44 -23.75
N ASN A 592 -3.50 -6.19 -25.06
CA ASN A 592 -4.41 -6.66 -26.10
C ASN A 592 -4.00 -8.01 -26.72
N GLN A 593 -2.82 -8.54 -26.38
CA GLN A 593 -2.29 -9.80 -26.93
C GLN A 593 -2.24 -10.96 -25.91
N GLN A 594 -2.61 -10.71 -24.65
CA GLN A 594 -2.88 -11.72 -23.61
C GLN A 594 -4.36 -11.67 -23.27
#